data_AF-A0A2E6ZIT9-F1
#
_entry.id   AF-A0A2E6ZIT9-F1
#
_cell.length_a   1.000
_cell.length_b   1.000
_cell.length_c   1.000
_cell.angle_alpha   90.00
_cell.angle_beta   90.00
_cell.angle_gamma   90.00
#
_symmetry.space_group_name_H-M   'P 1'
#
loop_
_entity.id
_entity.type
_entity.pdbx_description
1 polymer ?
#
loop_
_entity_poly.entity_id
_entity_poly.type
_entity_poly.pdbx_seq_one_letter_code
_entity_poly.pdbx_strand_id
1 'polypeptide(L)'
;MTIYIEYFFKINLLKLIKILIFPLSTNIKGKYLLVLVSLVFSANNLVFAQTIITEKTHLSVDATSNGQLIISLEGEIWTAKKDGSQLKQLTNNLHSAVGPRWSPNARNFLYSALENDHENIYLTNIETGKTENLSINSNTNTHPSWHPDNQRIVFSSNFENEGFDLWELNTETNLRRQLTKLPGDELEAAWSNDGKDLVFIHRRDDWWSLILRSQNQPDEILLKSKHKIAAPSWRPDGSLITFFKAHSSGIDLEMVILSKTRVFRKYASNENFTLSPVAWVNREIMIYIADGQIKKRLFDSWTPTPFRFQSSIVLSSGMQNTNERPFLEWPNEPKGQFVIRAKRIFDGINPGYQYDKDILISGGRIRSIEENKDWKELIIIDMGDYTIIPGFIDANALLPNDLSETDGPKLLMTGITTIASEHPKQKNLNTIWAGKKMPGPRFLSLEKWQKKQSLNSQDHPTLSFITSKETGIQTGKALSNQIKISRILGLTPEKALHEMGVNAAAAIQTDPYLGRIADGAAADLLFIEGNPLVNTEDAMNIFAIVRNGRFYSISGLIERSNF
;
A
#
# COMPACT_ATOMS: atom_id res chain seq x y z
N MET A 1 8.94 -2.93 -12.44
CA MET A 1 9.91 -3.93 -11.99
C MET A 1 9.18 -4.99 -11.18
N THR A 2 8.82 -6.09 -11.85
CA THR A 2 8.05 -7.19 -11.26
C THR A 2 8.92 -7.90 -10.25
N ILE A 3 8.33 -8.27 -9.12
CA ILE A 3 8.93 -9.25 -8.21
C ILE A 3 9.00 -10.58 -8.96
N TYR A 4 10.17 -10.89 -9.49
CA TYR A 4 10.55 -12.26 -9.75
C TYR A 4 10.83 -12.93 -8.40
N ILE A 5 10.06 -13.95 -8.04
CA ILE A 5 10.56 -15.02 -7.19
C ILE A 5 11.40 -15.90 -8.11
N GLU A 6 12.67 -15.55 -8.32
CA GLU A 6 13.61 -16.47 -8.94
C GLU A 6 13.99 -17.55 -7.93
N TYR A 7 13.43 -18.75 -8.10
CA TYR A 7 14.07 -19.97 -7.62
C TYR A 7 15.32 -20.21 -8.48
N PHE A 8 16.47 -19.71 -8.02
CA PHE A 8 17.74 -20.08 -8.62
C PHE A 8 18.10 -21.52 -8.23
N PHE A 9 17.69 -22.48 -9.05
CA PHE A 9 18.47 -23.69 -9.28
C PHE A 9 19.42 -23.42 -10.44
N LYS A 10 20.69 -23.15 -10.12
CA LYS A 10 21.77 -23.48 -11.04
C LYS A 10 23.05 -23.78 -10.27
N ILE A 11 23.33 -25.08 -10.22
CA ILE A 11 24.65 -25.64 -9.99
C ILE A 11 25.59 -25.00 -11.01
N ASN A 12 26.74 -24.48 -10.57
CA ASN A 12 27.95 -24.72 -11.32
C ASN A 12 29.07 -25.18 -10.39
N LEU A 13 29.43 -26.42 -10.66
CA LEU A 13 30.50 -27.22 -10.13
C LEU A 13 31.85 -26.56 -10.52
N LEU A 14 32.89 -26.78 -9.72
CA LEU A 14 34.30 -26.39 -9.95
C LEU A 14 34.72 -24.95 -9.58
N LYS A 15 35.09 -24.79 -8.30
CA LYS A 15 36.50 -24.86 -7.88
C LYS A 15 36.53 -25.47 -6.48
N LEU A 16 36.64 -26.79 -6.42
CA LEU A 16 37.91 -27.48 -6.18
C LEU A 16 38.40 -27.36 -4.73
N ILE A 17 38.27 -28.49 -4.04
CA ILE A 17 39.36 -29.16 -3.32
C ILE A 17 39.95 -28.39 -2.12
N LYS A 18 39.53 -28.83 -0.94
CA LYS A 18 40.33 -29.19 0.25
C LYS A 18 39.31 -29.31 1.38
N ILE A 19 38.84 -30.48 1.79
CA ILE A 19 39.61 -31.58 2.35
C ILE A 19 38.74 -32.83 2.24
N LEU A 20 39.24 -33.83 1.53
CA LEU A 20 38.81 -35.21 1.69
C LEU A 20 40.08 -35.99 2.06
N ILE A 21 39.89 -36.96 2.96
CA ILE A 21 40.77 -38.10 3.29
C ILE A 21 41.58 -37.92 4.59
N PHE A 22 41.18 -38.66 5.63
CA PHE A 22 41.88 -39.87 6.13
C PHE A 22 40.86 -40.75 6.92
N PRO A 23 41.12 -42.06 7.12
CA PRO A 23 40.26 -43.10 6.55
C PRO A 23 39.56 -43.97 7.60
N LEU A 24 38.65 -44.79 7.09
CA LEU A 24 37.77 -45.71 7.80
C LEU A 24 38.49 -46.71 8.74
N SER A 25 37.84 -47.04 9.86
CA SER A 25 37.89 -48.41 10.40
C SER A 25 36.50 -48.89 10.84
N THR A 26 35.97 -49.80 10.02
CA THR A 26 35.27 -51.04 10.39
C THR A 26 34.01 -51.02 11.26
N ASN A 27 32.91 -51.44 10.62
CA ASN A 27 31.95 -52.44 11.08
C ASN A 27 31.18 -52.17 12.39
N ILE A 28 29.99 -51.56 12.28
CA ILE A 28 28.77 -52.03 12.97
C ILE A 28 27.57 -51.77 12.05
N LYS A 29 26.71 -52.79 11.96
CA LYS A 29 25.58 -52.98 11.06
C LYS A 29 24.58 -51.83 11.08
N GLY A 30 24.02 -51.57 9.89
CA GLY A 30 22.89 -50.68 9.67
C GLY A 30 21.67 -51.08 10.50
N LYS A 31 21.19 -50.10 11.27
CA LYS A 31 19.77 -49.79 11.53
C LYS A 31 19.56 -48.54 12.40
N TYR A 32 20.62 -47.90 12.92
CA TYR A 32 20.50 -46.65 13.70
C TYR A 32 21.03 -45.38 13.00
N LEU A 33 21.67 -45.48 11.83
CA LEU A 33 22.14 -44.30 11.09
C LEU A 33 21.01 -43.57 10.33
N LEU A 34 19.91 -44.27 10.01
CA LEU A 34 18.75 -43.71 9.32
C LEU A 34 17.82 -42.89 10.23
N VAL A 35 17.97 -43.02 11.55
CA VAL A 35 17.23 -42.20 12.55
C VAL A 35 18.02 -40.92 12.92
N LEU A 36 19.36 -40.92 12.79
CA LEU A 36 20.18 -39.74 13.06
C LEU A 36 20.30 -38.78 11.86
N VAL A 37 20.19 -39.28 10.62
CA VAL A 37 20.13 -38.44 9.41
C VAL A 37 18.75 -37.77 9.24
N SER A 38 17.69 -38.31 9.85
CA SER A 38 16.36 -37.68 9.88
C SER A 38 16.18 -36.69 11.05
N LEU A 39 17.00 -36.78 12.12
CA LEU A 39 17.00 -35.84 13.25
C LEU A 39 17.95 -34.64 13.07
N VAL A 40 18.83 -34.65 12.07
CA VAL A 40 19.59 -33.44 11.67
C VAL A 40 18.91 -32.70 10.50
N PHE A 41 17.91 -33.32 9.86
CA PHE A 41 16.98 -32.63 8.94
C PHE A 41 15.90 -31.80 9.64
N SER A 42 15.90 -31.75 10.98
CA SER A 42 15.13 -30.81 11.79
C SER A 42 16.01 -29.74 12.47
N ALA A 43 17.23 -29.51 11.98
CA ALA A 43 18.02 -28.34 12.38
C ALA A 43 17.55 -27.11 11.58
N ASN A 44 16.49 -26.47 12.09
CA ASN A 44 16.08 -25.08 11.89
C ASN A 44 16.60 -24.38 10.62
N ASN A 45 15.96 -24.67 9.48
CA ASN A 45 15.89 -23.67 8.43
C ASN A 45 14.84 -22.63 8.84
N LEU A 46 15.26 -21.64 9.64
CA LEU A 46 14.52 -20.38 9.73
C LEU A 46 14.65 -19.71 8.37
N VAL A 47 13.66 -19.95 7.51
CA VAL A 47 13.47 -19.17 6.28
C VAL A 47 13.00 -17.79 6.73
N PHE A 48 13.89 -16.81 6.64
CA PHE A 48 13.52 -15.41 6.84
C PHE A 48 12.89 -14.89 5.54
N ALA A 49 11.57 -14.76 5.52
CA ALA A 49 10.89 -14.00 4.48
C ALA A 49 10.98 -12.51 4.84
N GLN A 50 11.55 -11.70 3.96
CA GLN A 50 11.53 -10.25 4.10
C GLN A 50 10.49 -9.72 3.11
N THR A 51 9.32 -9.34 3.61
CA THR A 51 8.30 -8.69 2.78
C THR A 51 8.77 -7.27 2.47
N ILE A 52 8.86 -6.92 1.20
CA ILE A 52 8.96 -5.53 0.74
C ILE A 52 7.52 -5.03 0.68
N ILE A 53 7.11 -4.17 1.62
CA ILE A 53 5.77 -3.60 1.66
C ILE A 53 5.75 -2.47 0.63
N THR A 54 5.28 -2.76 -0.57
CA THR A 54 5.22 -1.80 -1.69
C THR A 54 4.22 -0.66 -1.46
N GLU A 55 3.33 -0.78 -0.46
CA GLU A 55 2.31 0.22 -0.13
C GLU A 55 2.84 1.27 0.87
N LYS A 56 3.24 2.43 0.34
CA LYS A 56 3.91 3.49 1.11
C LYS A 56 3.00 4.40 1.95
N THR A 57 1.68 4.29 1.86
CA THR A 57 0.76 5.32 2.41
C THR A 57 0.15 5.02 3.77
N HIS A 58 0.34 3.83 4.34
CA HIS A 58 -0.14 3.51 5.70
C HIS A 58 0.92 2.88 6.61
N LEU A 59 2.16 2.72 6.13
CA LEU A 59 3.25 2.20 6.97
C LEU A 59 3.82 3.35 7.82
N SER A 60 3.75 3.20 9.13
CA SER A 60 4.40 4.10 10.09
C SER A 60 4.95 3.30 11.25
N VAL A 61 6.03 3.78 11.88
CA VAL A 61 6.73 3.05 12.94
C VAL A 61 7.17 4.00 14.03
N ASP A 62 7.03 3.58 15.28
CA ASP A 62 7.63 4.22 16.44
C ASP A 62 8.34 3.18 17.32
N ALA A 63 9.27 3.64 18.14
CA ALA A 63 10.13 2.77 18.93
C ALA A 63 10.33 3.31 20.35
N THR A 64 10.30 2.41 21.31
CA THR A 64 10.67 2.72 22.70
C THR A 64 12.19 2.74 22.88
N SER A 65 12.66 3.29 24.00
CA SER A 65 14.09 3.35 24.34
C SER A 65 14.77 1.97 24.51
N ASN A 66 13.98 0.92 24.78
CA ASN A 66 14.48 -0.46 24.85
C ASN A 66 14.48 -1.18 23.47
N GLY A 67 13.95 -0.51 22.43
CA GLY A 67 13.88 -0.98 21.06
C GLY A 67 12.59 -1.73 20.69
N GLN A 68 11.60 -1.84 21.57
CA GLN A 68 10.29 -2.36 21.19
C GLN A 68 9.61 -1.44 20.18
N LEU A 69 9.04 -2.02 19.12
CA LEU A 69 8.40 -1.30 18.03
C LEU A 69 6.88 -1.31 18.15
N ILE A 70 6.27 -0.24 17.65
CA ILE A 70 4.86 -0.19 17.27
C ILE A 70 4.77 0.24 15.82
N ILE A 71 3.91 -0.41 15.04
CA ILE A 71 3.87 -0.32 13.58
C ILE A 71 2.42 -0.21 13.17
N SER A 72 2.08 0.78 12.35
CA SER A 72 0.84 0.70 11.56
C SER A 72 1.18 -0.05 10.29
N LEU A 73 0.47 -1.14 10.05
CA LEU A 73 0.58 -1.95 8.86
C LEU A 73 -0.86 -2.27 8.45
N GLU A 74 -1.24 -1.85 7.24
CA GLU A 74 -2.53 -2.19 6.65
C GLU A 74 -3.75 -1.69 7.46
N GLY A 75 -3.63 -0.49 8.05
CA GLY A 75 -4.71 0.10 8.84
C GLY A 75 -4.88 -0.50 10.23
N GLU A 76 -3.99 -1.42 10.63
CA GLU A 76 -3.96 -2.04 11.96
C GLU A 76 -2.64 -1.72 12.69
N ILE A 77 -2.68 -1.78 14.01
CA ILE A 77 -1.53 -1.50 14.87
C ILE A 77 -0.93 -2.80 15.40
N TRP A 78 0.38 -2.94 15.22
CA TRP A 78 1.18 -4.11 15.57
C TRP A 78 2.32 -3.71 16.51
N THR A 79 2.78 -4.63 17.35
CA THR A 79 4.02 -4.48 18.11
C THR A 79 5.01 -5.59 17.79
N ALA A 80 6.30 -5.28 17.85
CA ALA A 80 7.38 -6.25 17.68
C ALA A 80 8.52 -5.96 18.65
N LYS A 81 9.34 -6.98 18.97
CA LYS A 81 10.58 -6.81 19.72
C LYS A 81 11.65 -6.08 18.90
N LYS A 82 12.70 -5.62 19.58
CA LYS A 82 13.86 -4.92 18.99
C LYS A 82 14.64 -5.67 17.92
N ASP A 83 14.42 -6.97 17.81
CA ASP A 83 15.02 -7.87 16.82
C ASP A 83 14.03 -8.28 15.72
N GLY A 84 12.81 -7.74 15.73
CA GLY A 84 11.74 -8.07 14.80
C GLY A 84 10.99 -9.35 15.13
N SER A 85 11.31 -10.02 16.24
CA SER A 85 10.55 -11.17 16.71
C SER A 85 9.25 -10.78 17.43
N GLN A 86 8.37 -11.76 17.62
CA GLN A 86 7.11 -11.61 18.36
C GLN A 86 6.21 -10.49 17.84
N LEU A 87 6.05 -10.42 16.52
CA LEU A 87 5.06 -9.55 15.90
C LEU A 87 3.66 -9.94 16.42
N LYS A 88 3.00 -9.01 17.09
CA LYS A 88 1.68 -9.19 17.71
C LYS A 88 0.77 -8.05 17.26
N GLN A 89 -0.39 -8.38 16.70
CA GLN A 89 -1.44 -7.42 16.42
C GLN A 89 -2.06 -6.93 17.75
N LEU A 90 -2.19 -5.61 17.91
CA LEU A 90 -2.72 -4.98 19.13
C LEU A 90 -4.15 -4.51 18.97
N THR A 91 -4.56 -4.21 17.75
CA THR A 91 -5.88 -3.69 17.43
C THR A 91 -6.58 -4.62 16.45
N ASN A 92 -7.90 -4.63 16.44
CA ASN A 92 -8.67 -5.40 15.47
C ASN A 92 -9.87 -4.55 15.06
N ASN A 93 -10.11 -4.41 13.75
CA ASN A 93 -11.22 -3.66 13.16
C ASN A 93 -11.12 -2.15 13.37
N LEU A 94 -9.93 -1.57 13.23
CA LEU A 94 -9.80 -0.11 13.25
C LEU A 94 -9.95 0.48 11.86
N HIS A 95 -10.74 1.55 11.79
CA HIS A 95 -11.05 2.30 10.58
C HIS A 95 -9.80 3.02 10.00
N SER A 96 -8.85 2.28 9.42
CA SER A 96 -7.59 2.79 8.85
C SER A 96 -6.67 3.48 9.87
N ALA A 97 -6.20 2.74 10.88
CA ALA A 97 -5.28 3.30 11.88
C ALA A 97 -3.90 3.64 11.31
N VAL A 98 -3.41 4.85 11.58
CA VAL A 98 -2.12 5.37 11.10
C VAL A 98 -1.36 6.11 12.20
N GLY A 99 -0.04 6.24 12.02
CA GLY A 99 0.84 7.06 12.85
C GLY A 99 0.87 6.68 14.33
N PRO A 100 1.10 5.41 14.71
CA PRO A 100 1.11 5.03 16.11
C PRO A 100 2.31 5.65 16.84
N ARG A 101 2.10 6.10 18.08
CA ARG A 101 3.14 6.71 18.93
C ARG A 101 3.12 6.12 20.33
N TRP A 102 4.26 5.61 20.78
CA TRP A 102 4.41 5.09 22.13
C TRP A 102 4.30 6.21 23.16
N SER A 103 3.64 5.92 24.28
CA SER A 103 3.83 6.73 25.48
C SER A 103 5.28 6.58 25.97
N PRO A 104 5.87 7.61 26.59
CA PRO A 104 7.25 7.54 27.09
C PRO A 104 7.51 6.35 28.05
N ASN A 105 6.49 5.95 28.81
CA ASN A 105 6.51 4.81 29.73
C ASN A 105 6.17 3.45 29.06
N ALA A 106 5.94 3.42 27.76
CA ALA A 106 5.59 2.24 26.95
C ALA A 106 4.35 1.46 27.42
N ARG A 107 3.45 2.07 28.20
CA ARG A 107 2.20 1.43 28.66
C ARG A 107 1.01 1.70 27.76
N ASN A 108 1.05 2.78 27.00
CA ASN A 108 -0.01 3.18 26.10
C ASN A 108 0.57 3.56 24.75
N PHE A 109 -0.30 3.67 23.76
CA PHE A 109 0.04 4.27 22.47
C PHE A 109 -1.13 5.09 21.95
N LEU A 110 -0.79 6.12 21.17
CA LEU A 110 -1.73 6.91 20.41
C LEU A 110 -1.72 6.45 18.96
N TYR A 111 -2.81 6.66 18.24
CA TYR A 111 -2.86 6.57 16.78
C TYR A 111 -4.02 7.43 16.27
N SER A 112 -4.02 7.69 14.97
CA SER A 112 -5.14 8.33 14.29
C SER A 112 -5.91 7.32 13.45
N ALA A 113 -7.24 7.40 13.41
CA ALA A 113 -8.08 6.56 12.55
C ALA A 113 -9.32 7.33 12.08
N LEU A 114 -9.86 6.98 10.91
CA LEU A 114 -10.96 7.68 10.27
C LEU A 114 -12.31 7.16 10.78
N GLU A 115 -13.12 7.97 11.45
CA GLU A 115 -14.47 7.57 11.89
C GLU A 115 -15.48 8.66 11.51
N ASN A 116 -16.57 8.29 10.85
CA ASN A 116 -17.61 9.23 10.38
C ASN A 116 -17.05 10.40 9.54
N ASP A 117 -16.25 10.09 8.52
CA ASP A 117 -15.64 11.03 7.57
C ASP A 117 -14.62 12.03 8.15
N HIS A 118 -14.19 11.87 9.41
CA HIS A 118 -13.17 12.71 10.03
C HIS A 118 -12.13 11.88 10.77
N GLU A 119 -10.88 12.35 10.81
CA GLU A 119 -9.81 11.67 11.53
C GLU A 119 -9.96 11.90 13.04
N ASN A 120 -9.80 10.83 13.81
CA ASN A 120 -9.92 10.82 15.25
C ASN A 120 -8.64 10.29 15.90
N ILE A 121 -8.38 10.73 17.13
CA ILE A 121 -7.23 10.30 17.93
C ILE A 121 -7.70 9.30 18.96
N TYR A 122 -7.04 8.15 18.99
CA TYR A 122 -7.33 7.09 19.95
C TYR A 122 -6.13 6.83 20.84
N LEU A 123 -6.41 6.49 22.08
CA LEU A 123 -5.48 6.07 23.10
C LEU A 123 -5.76 4.62 23.47
N THR A 124 -4.76 3.77 23.36
CA THR A 124 -4.90 2.35 23.72
C THR A 124 -3.85 1.93 24.73
N ASN A 125 -4.30 1.19 25.74
CA ASN A 125 -3.42 0.57 26.73
C ASN A 125 -2.89 -0.77 26.22
N ILE A 126 -1.57 -0.98 26.29
CA ILE A 126 -0.89 -2.13 25.68
C ILE A 126 -1.24 -3.47 26.33
N GLU A 127 -1.47 -3.46 27.64
CA GLU A 127 -1.66 -4.66 28.46
C GLU A 127 -3.12 -5.12 28.43
N THR A 128 -4.04 -4.16 28.61
CA THR A 128 -5.47 -4.43 28.70
C THR A 128 -6.17 -4.41 27.33
N GLY A 129 -5.58 -3.77 26.32
CA GLY A 129 -6.22 -3.52 25.03
C GLY A 129 -7.37 -2.52 25.07
N LYS A 130 -7.58 -1.84 26.21
CA LYS A 130 -8.64 -0.83 26.35
C LYS A 130 -8.31 0.39 25.49
N THR A 131 -9.27 0.82 24.67
CA THR A 131 -9.17 1.98 23.77
C THR A 131 -10.14 3.08 24.18
N GLU A 132 -9.69 4.33 24.08
CA GLU A 132 -10.47 5.55 24.33
C GLU A 132 -10.30 6.52 23.15
N ASN A 133 -11.38 7.16 22.70
CA ASN A 133 -11.32 8.24 21.70
C ASN A 133 -11.10 9.58 22.41
N LEU A 134 -10.01 10.28 22.05
CA LEU A 134 -9.59 11.56 22.63
C LEU A 134 -10.00 12.78 21.79
N SER A 135 -10.66 12.60 20.66
CA SER A 135 -11.10 13.68 19.77
C SER A 135 -12.18 14.58 20.37
N ILE A 136 -12.43 15.71 19.71
CA ILE A 136 -13.48 16.67 20.06
C ILE A 136 -14.47 16.78 18.90
N ASN A 137 -15.76 16.55 19.18
CA ASN A 137 -16.88 16.80 18.26
C ASN A 137 -16.67 16.15 16.88
N SER A 138 -17.24 16.73 15.82
CA SER A 138 -17.13 16.28 14.42
C SER A 138 -15.91 16.86 13.68
N ASN A 139 -14.87 17.28 14.42
CA ASN A 139 -13.69 17.91 13.83
C ASN A 139 -12.62 16.87 13.51
N THR A 140 -11.73 17.19 12.56
CA THR A 140 -10.57 16.36 12.23
C THR A 140 -9.47 16.61 13.25
N ASN A 141 -9.06 15.53 13.94
CA ASN A 141 -8.00 15.53 14.94
C ASN A 141 -6.92 14.52 14.50
N THR A 142 -5.70 15.00 14.29
CA THR A 142 -4.64 14.22 13.62
C THR A 142 -3.25 14.50 14.19
N HIS A 143 -2.27 13.72 13.75
CA HIS A 143 -0.86 13.83 14.12
C HIS A 143 -0.60 13.91 15.64
N PRO A 144 -1.12 12.96 16.46
CA PRO A 144 -0.89 12.99 17.88
C PRO A 144 0.58 12.73 18.23
N SER A 145 1.08 13.40 19.26
CA SER A 145 2.39 13.13 19.87
C SER A 145 2.31 13.26 21.38
N TRP A 146 3.01 12.39 22.10
CA TRP A 146 3.12 12.50 23.55
C TRP A 146 4.01 13.67 23.96
N HIS A 147 3.65 14.28 25.09
CA HIS A 147 4.57 15.00 25.94
C HIS A 147 5.36 13.98 26.78
N PRO A 148 6.65 14.21 27.10
CA PRO A 148 7.47 13.27 27.88
C PRO A 148 7.00 12.99 29.33
N ASP A 149 5.97 13.68 29.81
CA ASP A 149 5.41 13.49 31.17
C ASP A 149 4.38 12.37 31.26
N ASN A 150 4.05 11.70 30.16
CA ASN A 150 3.04 10.62 30.06
C ASN A 150 1.59 11.04 30.32
N GLN A 151 1.31 12.33 30.51
CA GLN A 151 -0.04 12.81 30.81
C GLN A 151 -0.57 13.73 29.74
N ARG A 152 0.31 14.43 29.02
CA ARG A 152 -0.10 15.37 27.99
C ARG A 152 0.17 14.82 26.60
N ILE A 153 -0.70 15.17 25.67
CA ILE A 153 -0.54 14.94 24.25
C ILE A 153 -0.71 16.25 23.50
N VAL A 154 0.01 16.42 22.39
CA VAL A 154 -0.22 17.47 21.41
C VAL A 154 -0.81 16.85 20.15
N PHE A 155 -1.71 17.56 19.49
CA PHE A 155 -2.32 17.13 18.23
C PHE A 155 -2.76 18.33 17.40
N SER A 156 -2.98 18.09 16.11
CA SER A 156 -3.53 19.09 15.18
C SER A 156 -5.04 18.95 15.10
N SER A 157 -5.76 20.07 15.20
CA SER A 157 -7.23 20.09 15.13
C SER A 157 -7.72 21.27 14.29
N ASN A 158 -8.74 21.04 13.46
CA ASN A 158 -9.40 22.10 12.69
C ASN A 158 -10.59 22.74 13.44
N PHE A 159 -10.54 22.72 14.78
CA PHE A 159 -11.68 23.07 15.65
C PHE A 159 -12.29 24.46 15.39
N GLU A 160 -11.47 25.46 15.01
CA GLU A 160 -11.94 26.84 14.76
C GLU A 160 -12.17 27.17 13.26
N ASN A 161 -12.11 26.18 12.35
CA ASN A 161 -12.38 26.28 10.90
C ASN A 161 -11.49 27.24 10.06
N GLU A 162 -10.40 27.80 10.60
CA GLU A 162 -9.45 28.68 9.88
C GLU A 162 -8.15 27.97 9.44
N GLY A 163 -8.12 26.64 9.50
CA GLY A 163 -6.94 25.80 9.31
C GLY A 163 -6.79 24.80 10.47
N PHE A 164 -5.64 24.12 10.54
CA PHE A 164 -5.29 23.29 11.70
C PHE A 164 -4.50 24.09 12.73
N ASP A 165 -4.91 24.04 13.99
CA ASP A 165 -4.14 24.55 15.13
C ASP A 165 -3.57 23.40 15.96
N LEU A 166 -2.52 23.67 16.73
CA LEU A 166 -2.01 22.74 17.73
C LEU A 166 -2.79 22.88 19.04
N TRP A 167 -3.26 21.74 19.54
CA TRP A 167 -3.95 21.61 20.81
C TRP A 167 -3.20 20.67 21.73
N GLU A 168 -3.21 20.98 23.01
CA GLU A 168 -2.72 20.11 24.06
C GLU A 168 -3.91 19.55 24.85
N LEU A 169 -3.87 18.25 25.15
CA LEU A 169 -4.81 17.55 26.01
C LEU A 169 -4.05 16.86 27.14
N ASN A 170 -4.48 17.07 28.37
CA ASN A 170 -4.11 16.23 29.50
C ASN A 170 -5.08 15.03 29.58
N THR A 171 -4.57 13.81 29.41
CA THR A 171 -5.38 12.59 29.32
C THR A 171 -5.98 12.15 30.65
N GLU A 172 -5.48 12.63 31.79
CA GLU A 172 -6.01 12.29 33.11
C GLU A 172 -7.16 13.23 33.52
N THR A 173 -7.00 14.53 33.26
CA THR A 173 -7.95 15.58 33.68
C THR A 173 -8.94 15.98 32.59
N ASN A 174 -8.72 15.54 31.35
CA ASN A 174 -9.41 16.02 30.16
C ASN A 174 -9.29 17.54 29.91
N LEU A 175 -8.33 18.21 30.57
CA LEU A 175 -8.05 19.62 30.34
C LEU A 175 -7.44 19.81 28.96
N ARG A 176 -8.02 20.73 28.18
CA ARG A 176 -7.56 21.08 26.83
C ARG A 176 -7.15 22.54 26.77
N ARG A 177 -6.10 22.83 26.01
CA ARG A 177 -5.71 24.21 25.68
C ARG A 177 -5.16 24.29 24.27
N GLN A 178 -5.49 25.37 23.59
CA GLN A 178 -4.89 25.72 22.30
C GLN A 178 -3.44 26.20 22.54
N LEU A 179 -2.50 25.67 21.77
CA LEU A 179 -1.09 26.07 21.81
C LEU A 179 -0.78 27.10 20.73
N THR A 180 -1.29 26.94 19.52
CA THR A 180 -1.04 27.86 18.39
C THR A 180 -2.32 28.44 17.85
N LYS A 181 -2.18 29.59 17.19
CA LYS A 181 -3.27 30.28 16.48
C LYS A 181 -2.67 31.15 15.38
N LEU A 182 -1.88 30.54 14.50
CA LEU A 182 -1.33 31.22 13.34
C LEU A 182 -2.28 31.05 12.15
N PRO A 183 -2.34 31.99 11.21
CA PRO A 183 -3.06 31.73 9.97
C PRO A 183 -2.37 30.61 9.17
N GLY A 184 -3.13 29.60 8.73
CA GLY A 184 -2.63 28.46 7.96
C GLY A 184 -2.87 27.12 8.68
N ASP A 185 -2.09 26.10 8.31
CA ASP A 185 -2.12 24.80 8.96
C ASP A 185 -0.88 24.58 9.83
N GLU A 186 -1.07 24.32 11.12
CA GLU A 186 -0.06 23.84 12.07
C GLU A 186 -0.20 22.33 12.31
N LEU A 187 0.82 21.59 11.86
CA LEU A 187 0.78 20.14 11.71
C LEU A 187 1.99 19.45 12.36
N GLU A 188 1.83 18.16 12.66
CA GLU A 188 2.95 17.23 12.92
C GLU A 188 3.90 17.67 14.05
N ALA A 189 3.33 18.09 15.18
CA ALA A 189 4.11 18.60 16.31
C ALA A 189 4.83 17.49 17.09
N ALA A 190 6.02 17.79 17.62
CA ALA A 190 6.81 16.90 18.46
C ALA A 190 7.51 17.64 19.60
N TRP A 191 7.30 17.16 20.82
CA TRP A 191 8.01 17.65 22.00
C TRP A 191 9.45 17.14 22.04
N SER A 192 10.34 18.01 22.49
CA SER A 192 11.67 17.62 22.98
C SER A 192 11.55 16.64 24.15
N ASN A 193 12.57 15.79 24.32
CA ASN A 193 12.54 14.72 25.32
C ASN A 193 12.53 15.23 26.77
N ASP A 194 12.89 16.50 27.00
CA ASP A 194 12.78 17.16 28.31
C ASP A 194 11.48 17.97 28.48
N GLY A 195 10.65 18.05 27.45
CA GLY A 195 9.31 18.66 27.46
C GLY A 195 9.30 20.18 27.44
N LYS A 196 10.43 20.84 27.15
CA LYS A 196 10.51 22.31 27.18
C LYS A 196 10.27 22.95 25.83
N ASP A 197 10.75 22.30 24.78
CA ASP A 197 10.69 22.81 23.41
C ASP A 197 9.73 21.97 22.56
N LEU A 198 9.02 22.63 21.65
CA LEU A 198 8.10 22.04 20.69
C LEU A 198 8.57 22.38 19.28
N VAL A 199 8.65 21.37 18.40
CA VAL A 199 8.82 21.60 16.95
C VAL A 199 7.53 21.25 16.24
N PHE A 200 7.19 21.99 15.19
CA PHE A 200 6.01 21.71 14.37
C PHE A 200 6.17 22.22 12.94
N ILE A 201 5.29 21.76 12.05
CA ILE A 201 5.20 22.21 10.66
C ILE A 201 4.13 23.28 10.56
N HIS A 202 4.43 24.38 9.88
CA HIS A 202 3.46 25.42 9.54
C HIS A 202 3.38 25.57 8.02
N ARG A 203 2.17 25.43 7.48
CA ARG A 203 1.87 25.59 6.05
C ARG A 203 0.97 26.79 5.86
N ARG A 204 1.43 27.75 5.06
CA ARG A 204 0.63 28.91 4.69
C ARG A 204 0.93 29.29 3.25
N ASP A 205 -0.13 29.49 2.47
CA ASP A 205 -0.04 29.72 1.03
C ASP A 205 0.82 28.61 0.37
N ASP A 206 1.86 28.98 -0.37
CA ASP A 206 2.80 28.04 -1.01
C ASP A 206 4.02 27.67 -0.13
N TRP A 207 4.03 28.05 1.14
CA TRP A 207 5.20 27.89 2.01
C TRP A 207 4.98 26.87 3.11
N TRP A 208 6.01 26.04 3.31
CA TRP A 208 6.17 25.12 4.43
C TRP A 208 7.30 25.63 5.32
N SER A 209 7.07 25.68 6.62
CA SER A 209 8.03 26.12 7.62
C SER A 209 8.19 25.08 8.71
N LEU A 210 9.44 24.82 9.11
CA LEU A 210 9.77 24.09 10.34
C LEU A 210 9.94 25.13 11.45
N ILE A 211 9.06 25.12 12.44
CA ILE A 211 9.05 26.10 13.53
C ILE A 211 9.50 25.44 14.83
N LEU A 212 10.43 26.10 15.54
CA LEU A 212 10.84 25.76 16.89
C LEU A 212 10.24 26.76 17.87
N ARG A 213 9.47 26.25 18.82
CA ARG A 213 8.94 27.02 19.94
C ARG A 213 9.68 26.62 21.21
N SER A 214 10.30 27.60 21.84
CA SER A 214 10.98 27.44 23.12
C SER A 214 10.30 28.25 24.22
N GLN A 215 10.38 27.77 25.47
CA GLN A 215 9.83 28.51 26.60
C GLN A 215 10.43 29.93 26.69
N ASN A 216 9.55 30.91 26.87
CA ASN A 216 9.89 32.33 27.05
C ASN A 216 10.71 32.95 25.90
N GLN A 217 10.65 32.35 24.71
CA GLN A 217 11.27 32.87 23.50
C GLN A 217 10.22 32.98 22.39
N PRO A 218 10.38 33.93 21.46
CA PRO A 218 9.55 33.95 20.25
C PRO A 218 9.80 32.69 19.42
N ASP A 219 8.78 32.27 18.66
CA ASP A 219 8.89 31.16 17.73
C ASP A 219 10.01 31.43 16.69
N GLU A 220 10.90 30.45 16.51
CA GLU A 220 12.00 30.50 15.55
C GLU A 220 11.61 29.70 14.29
N ILE A 221 11.64 30.35 13.12
CA ILE A 221 11.53 29.64 11.84
C ILE A 221 12.90 29.04 11.52
N LEU A 222 13.06 27.74 11.79
CA LEU A 222 14.30 27.02 11.50
C LEU A 222 14.53 26.92 9.99
N LEU A 223 13.50 26.54 9.24
CA LEU A 223 13.56 26.36 7.79
C LEU A 223 12.27 26.86 7.15
N LYS A 224 12.39 27.54 6.01
CA LYS A 224 11.26 27.91 5.14
C LYS A 224 11.50 27.41 3.72
N SER A 225 10.51 26.75 3.13
CA SER A 225 10.62 26.03 1.86
C SER A 225 9.34 26.11 1.04
N LYS A 226 9.45 26.15 -0.29
CA LYS A 226 8.30 25.95 -1.20
C LYS A 226 7.93 24.48 -1.37
N HIS A 227 8.85 23.57 -1.03
CA HIS A 227 8.59 22.14 -1.04
C HIS A 227 8.16 21.66 0.34
N LYS A 228 7.29 20.65 0.37
CA LYS A 228 6.75 20.07 1.60
C LYS A 228 7.86 19.66 2.58
N ILE A 229 7.70 20.06 3.83
CA ILE A 229 8.47 19.61 4.99
C ILE A 229 7.51 18.80 5.86
N ALA A 230 7.95 17.65 6.38
CA ALA A 230 7.10 16.79 7.18
C ALA A 230 7.91 15.98 8.20
N ALA A 231 7.17 15.38 9.13
CA ALA A 231 7.57 14.37 10.09
C ALA A 231 8.79 14.76 10.92
N PRO A 232 8.79 15.94 11.57
CA PRO A 232 9.90 16.34 12.43
C PRO A 232 10.00 15.42 13.64
N SER A 233 11.22 15.06 14.02
CA SER A 233 11.51 14.19 15.16
C SER A 233 12.78 14.63 15.86
N TRP A 234 12.74 14.68 17.20
CA TRP A 234 13.87 15.03 18.03
C TRP A 234 14.79 13.83 18.22
N ARG A 235 16.10 14.05 18.10
CA ARG A 235 17.04 13.08 18.67
C ARG A 235 16.86 13.08 20.20
N PRO A 236 16.90 11.93 20.89
CA PRO A 236 16.55 11.85 22.32
C PRO A 236 17.38 12.73 23.27
N ASP A 237 18.57 13.15 22.84
CA ASP A 237 19.44 14.05 23.62
C ASP A 237 19.21 15.55 23.33
N GLY A 238 18.22 15.89 22.50
CA GLY A 238 17.85 17.27 22.16
C GLY A 238 18.85 17.99 21.24
N SER A 239 19.89 17.31 20.76
CA SER A 239 20.96 17.97 20.00
C SER A 239 20.61 18.32 18.55
N LEU A 240 19.60 17.66 17.97
CA LEU A 240 19.16 17.88 16.60
C LEU A 240 17.71 17.46 16.38
N ILE A 241 17.15 17.94 15.27
CA ILE A 241 15.84 17.55 14.76
C ILE A 241 16.03 16.97 13.36
N THR A 242 15.49 15.77 13.10
CA THR A 242 15.36 15.19 11.76
C THR A 242 14.01 15.52 11.16
N PHE A 243 13.93 15.68 9.84
CA PHE A 243 12.68 15.91 9.13
C PHE A 243 12.82 15.46 7.67
N PHE A 244 11.69 15.28 6.99
CA PHE A 244 11.65 14.95 5.57
C PHE A 244 11.35 16.18 4.73
N LYS A 245 12.00 16.29 3.57
CA LYS A 245 11.79 17.38 2.64
C LYS A 245 11.63 16.88 1.21
N ALA A 246 10.50 17.21 0.60
CA ALA A 246 10.24 16.88 -0.79
C ALA A 246 11.08 17.74 -1.74
N HIS A 247 11.35 17.22 -2.94
CA HIS A 247 11.93 17.95 -4.07
C HIS A 247 11.45 17.30 -5.38
N SER A 248 11.85 17.83 -6.55
CA SER A 248 11.32 17.44 -7.86
C SER A 248 11.46 15.96 -8.22
N SER A 249 12.42 15.24 -7.61
CA SER A 249 12.75 13.84 -7.92
C SER A 249 12.51 12.87 -6.75
N GLY A 250 12.01 13.34 -5.60
CA GLY A 250 11.83 12.48 -4.43
C GLY A 250 11.75 13.21 -3.10
N ILE A 251 12.13 12.51 -2.05
CA ILE A 251 12.10 12.98 -0.66
C ILE A 251 13.49 12.75 -0.07
N ASP A 252 14.02 13.74 0.63
CA ASP A 252 15.25 13.63 1.40
C ASP A 252 14.94 13.53 2.89
N LEU A 253 15.72 12.72 3.62
CA LEU A 253 15.84 12.82 5.07
C LEU A 253 16.91 13.88 5.37
N GLU A 254 16.50 14.98 6.01
CA GLU A 254 17.36 16.08 6.41
C GLU A 254 17.39 16.22 7.95
N MET A 255 18.33 17.03 8.44
CA MET A 255 18.45 17.34 9.85
C MET A 255 18.93 18.78 10.09
N VAL A 256 18.56 19.30 11.26
CA VAL A 256 19.07 20.56 11.80
C VAL A 256 19.71 20.32 13.17
N ILE A 257 20.99 20.68 13.29
CA ILE A 257 21.74 20.61 14.55
C ILE A 257 21.47 21.89 15.35
N LEU A 258 21.02 21.73 16.59
CA LEU A 258 20.60 22.81 17.48
C LEU A 258 21.79 23.40 18.26
N SER A 259 22.81 23.83 17.54
CA SER A 259 23.90 24.64 18.11
C SER A 259 23.51 26.12 18.11
N LYS A 260 24.32 27.01 18.72
CA LYS A 260 24.10 28.47 18.71
C LYS A 260 23.81 29.00 17.30
N THR A 261 24.48 28.43 16.30
CA THR A 261 24.12 28.61 14.89
C THR A 261 23.47 27.32 14.39
N ARG A 262 22.26 27.40 13.83
CA ARG A 262 21.58 26.22 13.28
C ARG A 262 22.35 25.69 12.08
N VAL A 263 22.68 24.40 12.08
CA VAL A 263 23.41 23.77 10.98
C VAL A 263 22.50 22.76 10.31
N PHE A 264 22.18 23.01 9.04
CA PHE A 264 21.37 22.10 8.23
C PHE A 264 22.26 21.12 7.48
N ARG A 265 21.85 19.85 7.45
CA ARG A 265 22.49 18.83 6.65
C ARG A 265 21.45 17.93 6.02
N LYS A 266 21.65 17.63 4.73
CA LYS A 266 21.01 16.48 4.11
C LYS A 266 21.65 15.22 4.67
N TYR A 267 20.84 14.35 5.26
CA TYR A 267 21.31 13.12 5.89
C TYR A 267 21.29 11.95 4.90
N ALA A 268 20.20 11.77 4.14
CA ALA A 268 20.08 10.71 3.13
C ALA A 268 19.08 11.06 2.01
N SER A 269 19.38 10.65 0.78
CA SER A 269 18.61 11.00 -0.44
C SER A 269 18.42 9.88 -1.45
N ASN A 270 19.13 8.77 -1.31
CA ASN A 270 19.18 7.70 -2.32
C ASN A 270 18.20 6.56 -1.98
N GLU A 271 17.11 6.91 -1.31
CA GLU A 271 16.12 5.99 -0.74
C GLU A 271 14.74 6.59 -0.95
N ASN A 272 13.75 5.72 -1.15
CA ASN A 272 12.37 6.15 -1.38
C ASN A 272 11.62 6.18 -0.04
N PHE A 273 11.77 7.30 0.69
CA PHE A 273 11.24 7.47 2.04
C PHE A 273 9.71 7.56 2.08
N THR A 274 9.13 7.06 3.18
CA THR A 274 7.74 7.37 3.59
C THR A 274 7.77 8.51 4.61
N LEU A 275 6.79 9.43 4.53
CA LEU A 275 6.66 10.57 5.44
C LEU A 275 6.11 10.12 6.81
N SER A 276 6.95 9.48 7.62
CA SER A 276 6.65 9.10 9.00
C SER A 276 7.82 9.50 9.89
N PRO A 277 7.60 10.09 11.08
CA PRO A 277 8.68 10.56 11.95
C PRO A 277 9.74 9.48 12.18
N VAL A 278 11.01 9.89 12.15
CA VAL A 278 12.12 9.00 12.51
C VAL A 278 11.95 8.58 13.96
N ALA A 279 11.88 7.28 14.20
CA ALA A 279 11.76 6.70 15.53
C ALA A 279 13.14 6.45 16.12
N TRP A 280 13.41 6.98 17.31
CA TRP A 280 14.72 6.86 17.94
C TRP A 280 14.69 5.85 19.08
N VAL A 281 15.51 4.81 18.97
CA VAL A 281 15.74 3.87 20.08
C VAL A 281 16.65 4.51 21.12
N ASN A 282 17.67 5.23 20.67
CA ASN A 282 18.58 6.02 21.48
C ASN A 282 19.25 7.08 20.60
N ARG A 283 20.24 7.82 21.10
CA ARG A 283 20.94 8.86 20.32
C ARG A 283 21.70 8.34 19.08
N GLU A 284 21.94 7.04 18.98
CA GLU A 284 22.74 6.41 17.92
C GLU A 284 21.89 5.61 16.94
N ILE A 285 20.76 5.04 17.39
CA ILE A 285 19.96 4.11 16.60
C ILE A 285 18.64 4.78 16.22
N MET A 286 18.46 4.95 14.92
CA MET A 286 17.20 5.40 14.35
C MET A 286 16.53 4.32 13.50
N ILE A 287 15.21 4.37 13.49
CA ILE A 287 14.32 3.51 12.75
C ILE A 287 13.44 4.40 11.88
N TYR A 288 13.34 4.07 10.61
CA TYR A 288 12.59 4.86 9.64
C TYR A 288 12.08 3.95 8.53
N ILE A 289 11.25 4.47 7.64
CA ILE A 289 10.69 3.71 6.52
C ILE A 289 11.24 4.24 5.21
N ALA A 290 11.82 3.35 4.41
CA ALA A 290 12.22 3.63 3.05
C ALA A 290 12.19 2.37 2.19
N ASP A 291 11.98 2.55 0.88
CA ASP A 291 11.91 1.47 -0.10
C ASP A 291 10.90 0.38 0.28
N GLY A 292 9.81 0.78 0.95
CA GLY A 292 8.77 -0.13 1.41
C GLY A 292 9.17 -0.99 2.61
N GLN A 293 10.21 -0.61 3.35
CA GLN A 293 10.72 -1.41 4.47
C GLN A 293 10.97 -0.54 5.70
N ILE A 294 10.76 -1.13 6.87
CA ILE A 294 11.27 -0.58 8.12
C ILE A 294 12.77 -0.85 8.15
N LYS A 295 13.56 0.23 8.23
CA LYS A 295 15.02 0.19 8.24
C LYS A 295 15.54 0.70 9.57
N LYS A 296 16.62 0.07 10.03
CA LYS A 296 17.42 0.49 11.18
C LYS A 296 18.74 1.05 10.68
N ARG A 297 19.17 2.19 11.19
CA ARG A 297 20.47 2.78 10.88
C ARG A 297 21.14 3.30 12.15
N LEU A 298 22.46 3.08 12.24
CA LEU A 298 23.32 3.76 13.18
C LEU A 298 23.61 5.17 12.64
N PHE A 299 23.47 6.20 13.46
CA PHE A 299 23.51 7.60 13.06
C PHE A 299 24.80 7.96 12.32
N ASP A 300 25.94 7.42 12.75
CA ASP A 300 27.25 7.63 12.13
C ASP A 300 27.60 6.61 11.02
N SER A 301 26.64 5.78 10.59
CA SER A 301 26.81 4.77 9.54
C SER A 301 26.11 5.15 8.24
N TRP A 302 26.79 4.97 7.12
CA TRP A 302 26.26 5.20 5.79
C TRP A 302 25.30 4.11 5.29
N THR A 303 25.39 2.90 5.86
CA THR A 303 24.62 1.74 5.41
C THR A 303 23.48 1.42 6.36
N PRO A 304 22.21 1.49 5.92
CA PRO A 304 21.09 1.00 6.71
C PRO A 304 21.05 -0.53 6.69
N THR A 305 20.53 -1.11 7.76
CA THR A 305 20.17 -2.53 7.82
C THR A 305 18.66 -2.67 7.81
N PRO A 306 18.06 -3.49 6.93
CA PRO A 306 16.63 -3.71 7.00
C PRO A 306 16.27 -4.40 8.32
N PHE A 307 15.14 -3.99 8.89
CA PHE A 307 14.58 -4.66 10.06
C PHE A 307 13.84 -5.92 9.59
N ARG A 308 14.35 -7.10 9.95
CA ARG A 308 13.75 -8.37 9.53
C ARG A 308 12.76 -8.83 10.58
N PHE A 309 11.47 -8.83 10.25
CA PHE A 309 10.45 -9.40 11.11
C PHE A 309 10.51 -10.93 11.06
N GLN A 310 10.56 -11.58 12.21
CA GLN A 310 10.39 -13.02 12.33
C GLN A 310 8.91 -13.30 12.56
N SER A 311 8.19 -13.67 11.51
CA SER A 311 6.90 -14.33 11.70
C SER A 311 7.15 -15.81 11.98
N SER A 312 7.20 -16.19 13.25
CA SER A 312 6.81 -17.56 13.59
C SER A 312 5.29 -17.61 13.48
N ILE A 313 4.80 -17.82 12.26
CA ILE A 313 3.44 -18.34 12.09
C ILE A 313 3.51 -19.73 12.70
N VAL A 314 3.11 -19.86 13.97
CA VAL A 314 2.67 -21.16 14.47
C VAL A 314 1.40 -21.43 13.68
N LEU A 315 1.56 -22.12 12.55
CA LEU A 315 0.45 -22.81 11.93
C LEU A 315 -0.02 -23.78 13.00
N SER A 316 -1.08 -23.42 13.71
CA SER A 316 -1.89 -24.42 14.39
C SER A 316 -2.20 -25.47 13.33
N SER A 317 -1.60 -26.64 13.47
CA SER A 317 -1.88 -27.81 12.65
C SER A 317 -3.35 -28.16 12.88
N GLY A 318 -4.21 -27.53 12.11
CA GLY A 318 -5.66 -27.58 12.22
C GLY A 318 -6.23 -27.25 10.85
N MET A 319 -6.47 -28.32 10.09
CA MET A 319 -7.05 -28.39 8.75
C MET A 319 -6.16 -27.90 7.59
N GLN A 320 -5.49 -28.87 6.97
CA GLN A 320 -5.33 -28.86 5.52
C GLN A 320 -6.73 -28.69 4.90
N ASN A 321 -7.05 -27.49 4.44
CA ASN A 321 -8.07 -27.34 3.41
C ASN A 321 -7.34 -27.33 2.07
N THR A 322 -7.41 -28.45 1.36
CA THR A 322 -7.14 -28.53 -0.07
C THR A 322 -8.22 -27.74 -0.81
N ASN A 323 -8.20 -26.41 -0.74
CA ASN A 323 -9.00 -25.59 -1.64
C ASN A 323 -8.20 -25.39 -2.93
N GLU A 324 -8.47 -26.23 -3.93
CA GLU A 324 -8.11 -25.92 -5.31
C GLU A 324 -8.66 -24.53 -5.66
N ARG A 325 -7.80 -23.62 -6.13
CA ARG A 325 -8.26 -22.32 -6.64
C ARG A 325 -9.23 -22.57 -7.80
N PRO A 326 -10.37 -21.85 -7.86
CA PRO A 326 -11.31 -22.04 -8.96
C PRO A 326 -10.61 -21.78 -10.31
N PHE A 327 -10.83 -22.65 -11.29
CA PHE A 327 -10.35 -22.42 -12.64
C PHE A 327 -11.17 -21.29 -13.29
N LEU A 328 -10.48 -20.29 -13.85
CA LEU A 328 -11.12 -19.20 -14.59
C LEU A 328 -11.67 -19.73 -15.91
N GLU A 329 -12.99 -19.72 -16.06
CA GLU A 329 -13.66 -20.15 -17.28
C GLU A 329 -13.51 -19.10 -18.38
N TRP A 330 -13.34 -19.58 -19.62
CA TRP A 330 -13.18 -18.76 -20.82
C TRP A 330 -14.34 -18.99 -21.79
N PRO A 331 -15.54 -18.48 -21.47
CA PRO A 331 -16.66 -18.57 -22.40
C PRO A 331 -16.29 -17.87 -23.72
N ASN A 332 -16.63 -18.52 -24.84
CA ASN A 332 -16.46 -17.97 -26.20
C ASN A 332 -15.03 -17.51 -26.51
N GLU A 333 -14.05 -18.41 -26.30
CA GLU A 333 -12.63 -18.16 -26.58
C GLU A 333 -12.43 -17.72 -28.05
N PRO A 334 -11.85 -16.52 -28.31
CA PRO A 334 -11.59 -16.06 -29.66
C PRO A 334 -10.60 -16.95 -30.41
N LYS A 335 -10.87 -17.19 -31.69
CA LYS A 335 -9.90 -17.79 -32.62
C LYS A 335 -8.99 -16.70 -33.20
N GLY A 336 -7.70 -17.00 -33.33
CA GLY A 336 -6.71 -16.12 -33.94
C GLY A 336 -5.74 -15.51 -32.94
N GLN A 337 -4.76 -14.77 -33.48
CA GLN A 337 -3.74 -14.05 -32.74
C GLN A 337 -3.56 -12.66 -33.36
N PHE A 338 -3.25 -11.68 -32.54
CA PHE A 338 -2.88 -10.33 -32.99
C PHE A 338 -1.96 -9.70 -31.95
N VAL A 339 -1.25 -8.67 -32.37
CA VAL A 339 -0.32 -7.92 -31.53
C VAL A 339 -0.87 -6.54 -31.31
N ILE A 340 -0.80 -6.05 -30.08
CA ILE A 340 -0.98 -4.63 -29.79
C ILE A 340 0.39 -4.02 -29.62
N ARG A 341 0.69 -3.02 -30.43
CA ARG A 341 1.89 -2.21 -30.28
C ARG A 341 1.59 -1.05 -29.33
N ALA A 342 2.33 -1.02 -28.24
CA ALA A 342 2.08 -0.13 -27.12
C ALA A 342 3.28 0.79 -26.89
N LYS A 343 3.06 2.09 -27.03
CA LYS A 343 4.05 3.10 -26.65
C LYS A 343 4.23 3.17 -25.13
N ARG A 344 3.13 3.00 -24.38
CA ARG A 344 3.11 3.14 -22.93
C ARG A 344 2.14 2.15 -22.29
N ILE A 345 2.64 1.30 -21.40
CA ILE A 345 1.88 0.29 -20.66
C ILE A 345 2.06 0.51 -19.16
N PHE A 346 0.97 0.68 -18.43
CA PHE A 346 0.94 0.42 -16.99
C PHE A 346 0.44 -1.01 -16.79
N ASP A 347 1.26 -1.89 -16.24
CA ASP A 347 0.94 -3.32 -16.18
C ASP A 347 0.09 -3.72 -14.96
N GLY A 348 -0.17 -2.78 -14.05
CA GLY A 348 -0.91 -3.00 -12.81
C GLY A 348 -0.15 -3.75 -11.72
N ILE A 349 1.11 -4.14 -11.97
CA ILE A 349 1.97 -4.86 -11.01
C ILE A 349 3.14 -3.98 -10.57
N ASN A 350 3.65 -3.20 -11.51
CA ASN A 350 4.91 -2.48 -11.40
C ASN A 350 4.71 -0.99 -11.28
N PRO A 351 5.60 -0.31 -10.52
CA PRO A 351 5.61 1.14 -10.53
C PRO A 351 6.04 1.64 -11.91
N GLY A 352 5.34 2.67 -12.37
CA GLY A 352 5.64 3.36 -13.62
C GLY A 352 5.20 2.62 -14.88
N TYR A 353 5.68 3.10 -16.03
CA TYR A 353 5.34 2.59 -17.34
C TYR A 353 6.43 1.68 -17.92
N GLN A 354 6.00 0.65 -18.66
CA GLN A 354 6.81 0.03 -19.69
C GLN A 354 6.59 0.77 -21.01
N TYR A 355 7.66 0.91 -21.80
CA TYR A 355 7.62 1.63 -23.07
C TYR A 355 7.95 0.71 -24.24
N ASP A 356 7.37 1.04 -25.40
CA ASP A 356 7.67 0.47 -26.71
C ASP A 356 7.64 -1.07 -26.73
N LYS A 357 6.53 -1.64 -26.22
CA LYS A 357 6.29 -3.08 -26.15
C LYS A 357 5.24 -3.54 -27.14
N ASP A 358 5.37 -4.79 -27.55
CA ASP A 358 4.35 -5.52 -28.30
C ASP A 358 3.67 -6.54 -27.38
N ILE A 359 2.35 -6.49 -27.27
CA ILE A 359 1.52 -7.43 -26.48
C ILE A 359 0.89 -8.44 -27.44
N LEU A 360 1.36 -9.69 -27.42
CA LEU A 360 0.76 -10.77 -28.21
C LEU A 360 -0.51 -11.29 -27.52
N ILE A 361 -1.64 -11.23 -28.21
CA ILE A 361 -2.93 -11.75 -27.71
C ILE A 361 -3.32 -12.99 -28.50
N SER A 362 -3.69 -14.07 -27.79
CA SER A 362 -4.26 -15.26 -28.40
C SER A 362 -5.20 -16.00 -27.44
N GLY A 363 -6.37 -16.41 -27.94
CA GLY A 363 -7.33 -17.16 -27.15
C GLY A 363 -7.87 -16.36 -25.96
N GLY A 364 -8.08 -15.05 -26.14
CA GLY A 364 -8.58 -14.19 -25.07
C GLY A 364 -7.56 -13.79 -24.00
N ARG A 365 -6.28 -14.14 -24.19
CA ARG A 365 -5.22 -14.01 -23.19
C ARG A 365 -3.99 -13.31 -23.75
N ILE A 366 -3.23 -12.66 -22.88
CA ILE A 366 -1.89 -12.17 -23.17
C ILE A 366 -0.95 -13.38 -23.19
N ARG A 367 -0.27 -13.61 -24.31
CA ARG A 367 0.66 -14.73 -24.48
C ARG A 367 2.09 -14.35 -24.15
N SER A 368 2.48 -13.15 -24.56
CA SER A 368 3.79 -12.58 -24.28
C SER A 368 3.71 -11.05 -24.36
N ILE A 369 4.59 -10.40 -23.60
CA ILE A 369 4.91 -8.98 -23.73
C ILE A 369 6.37 -8.90 -24.13
N GLU A 370 6.64 -8.32 -25.30
CA GLU A 370 7.96 -8.37 -25.92
C GLU A 370 8.44 -6.98 -26.34
N GLU A 371 9.74 -6.83 -26.57
CA GLU A 371 10.25 -5.63 -27.26
C GLU A 371 9.61 -5.51 -28.64
N ASN A 372 9.39 -4.27 -29.07
CA ASN A 372 8.88 -3.99 -30.41
C ASN A 372 9.71 -4.71 -31.47
N LYS A 373 9.04 -5.51 -32.30
CA LYS A 373 9.68 -6.24 -33.39
C LYS A 373 8.78 -6.33 -34.61
N ASP A 374 9.37 -6.74 -35.73
CA ASP A 374 8.63 -7.00 -36.96
C ASP A 374 7.90 -8.35 -36.87
N TRP A 375 6.60 -8.31 -36.61
CA TRP A 375 5.76 -9.50 -36.56
C TRP A 375 5.30 -9.87 -37.98
N LYS A 376 5.77 -11.02 -38.47
CA LYS A 376 5.31 -11.56 -39.74
C LYS A 376 3.97 -12.25 -39.55
N GLU A 377 3.04 -12.03 -40.48
CA GLU A 377 1.75 -12.74 -40.60
C GLU A 377 0.71 -12.46 -39.50
N LEU A 378 1.01 -11.61 -38.51
CA LEU A 378 0.06 -11.20 -37.48
C LEU A 378 -0.52 -9.81 -37.76
N ILE A 379 -1.78 -9.61 -37.39
CA ILE A 379 -2.38 -8.27 -37.35
C ILE A 379 -1.73 -7.49 -36.22
N ILE A 380 -1.18 -6.32 -36.53
CA ILE A 380 -0.65 -5.37 -35.56
C ILE A 380 -1.65 -4.23 -35.39
N ILE A 381 -2.12 -4.03 -34.17
CA ILE A 381 -2.93 -2.88 -33.76
C ILE A 381 -1.99 -1.89 -33.09
N ASP A 382 -1.60 -0.85 -33.82
CA ASP A 382 -0.79 0.24 -33.29
C ASP A 382 -1.71 1.36 -32.79
N MET A 383 -1.58 1.67 -31.51
CA MET A 383 -2.41 2.67 -30.82
C MET A 383 -1.61 3.94 -30.52
N GLY A 384 -0.48 4.16 -31.21
CA GLY A 384 0.30 5.39 -31.09
C GLY A 384 0.61 5.72 -29.63
N ASP A 385 0.32 6.96 -29.22
CA ASP A 385 0.68 7.49 -27.90
C ASP A 385 -0.38 7.21 -26.78
N TYR A 386 -1.38 6.36 -27.04
CA TYR A 386 -2.34 5.94 -26.01
C TYR A 386 -1.65 5.14 -24.88
N THR A 387 -2.11 5.34 -23.65
CA THR A 387 -1.68 4.54 -22.50
C THR A 387 -2.51 3.28 -22.41
N ILE A 388 -1.87 2.12 -22.28
CA ILE A 388 -2.56 0.87 -22.01
C ILE A 388 -2.52 0.58 -20.51
N ILE A 389 -3.68 0.34 -19.90
CA ILE A 389 -3.81 -0.07 -18.49
C ILE A 389 -4.68 -1.34 -18.38
N PRO A 390 -4.63 -2.10 -17.27
CA PRO A 390 -5.54 -3.22 -17.07
C PRO A 390 -6.99 -2.74 -16.98
N GLY A 391 -7.93 -3.58 -17.40
CA GLY A 391 -9.35 -3.34 -17.17
C GLY A 391 -9.73 -3.37 -15.69
N PHE A 392 -10.69 -2.53 -15.31
CA PHE A 392 -11.11 -2.38 -13.93
C PHE A 392 -12.04 -3.51 -13.47
N ILE A 393 -12.01 -3.77 -12.17
CA ILE A 393 -12.75 -4.87 -11.54
C ILE A 393 -13.61 -4.31 -10.41
N ASP A 394 -14.90 -4.64 -10.45
CA ASP A 394 -15.79 -4.46 -9.30
C ASP A 394 -15.96 -5.81 -8.58
N ALA A 395 -15.26 -5.96 -7.47
CA ALA A 395 -15.19 -7.20 -6.69
C ALA A 395 -16.49 -7.53 -5.93
N ASN A 396 -17.44 -6.59 -5.83
CA ASN A 396 -18.75 -6.79 -5.24
C ASN A 396 -19.75 -5.80 -5.82
N ALA A 397 -20.21 -6.11 -7.03
CA ALA A 397 -20.97 -5.19 -7.85
C ALA A 397 -22.42 -5.02 -7.35
N LEU A 398 -22.83 -3.76 -7.14
CA LEU A 398 -24.21 -3.34 -6.99
C LEU A 398 -24.85 -3.16 -8.36
N LEU A 399 -25.69 -4.11 -8.74
CA LEU A 399 -26.33 -4.18 -10.05
C LEU A 399 -27.83 -3.93 -9.91
N PRO A 400 -28.48 -3.33 -10.93
CA PRO A 400 -29.92 -3.14 -10.94
C PRO A 400 -30.64 -4.49 -11.15
N ASN A 401 -31.83 -4.66 -10.56
CA ASN A 401 -32.59 -5.91 -10.64
C ASN A 401 -33.03 -6.27 -12.07
N ASP A 402 -33.21 -5.25 -12.92
CA ASP A 402 -33.65 -5.38 -14.30
C ASP A 402 -32.48 -5.49 -15.31
N LEU A 403 -31.23 -5.66 -14.82
CA LEU A 403 -30.01 -5.78 -15.63
C LEU A 403 -30.23 -6.63 -16.89
N SER A 404 -29.80 -6.10 -18.03
CA SER A 404 -30.06 -6.64 -19.36
C SER A 404 -28.76 -6.86 -20.15
N GLU A 405 -28.90 -7.46 -21.34
CA GLU A 405 -27.79 -7.70 -22.26
C GLU A 405 -27.10 -6.40 -22.67
N THR A 406 -27.88 -5.34 -22.86
CA THR A 406 -27.49 -4.04 -23.43
C THR A 406 -26.74 -3.16 -22.43
N ASP A 407 -26.75 -3.55 -21.15
CA ASP A 407 -25.97 -2.90 -20.09
C ASP A 407 -24.50 -3.33 -20.10
N GLY A 408 -24.18 -4.44 -20.77
CA GLY A 408 -22.80 -4.91 -20.95
C GLY A 408 -21.90 -3.86 -21.59
N PRO A 409 -22.23 -3.35 -22.79
CA PRO A 409 -21.46 -2.30 -23.43
C PRO A 409 -21.38 -1.02 -22.60
N LYS A 410 -22.44 -0.67 -21.86
CA LYS A 410 -22.47 0.50 -20.97
C LYS A 410 -21.45 0.39 -19.84
N LEU A 411 -21.38 -0.78 -19.20
CA LEU A 411 -20.40 -1.05 -18.15
C LEU A 411 -18.97 -1.06 -18.71
N LEU A 412 -18.75 -1.65 -19.89
CA LEU A 412 -17.44 -1.61 -20.53
C LEU A 412 -16.99 -0.16 -20.79
N MET A 413 -17.86 0.73 -21.27
CA MET A 413 -17.50 2.14 -21.49
C MET A 413 -17.04 2.88 -20.23
N THR A 414 -17.34 2.37 -19.03
CA THR A 414 -16.80 2.91 -17.77
C THR A 414 -15.40 2.38 -17.43
N GLY A 415 -14.90 1.39 -18.17
CA GLY A 415 -13.61 0.74 -17.95
C GLY A 415 -13.70 -0.57 -17.16
N ILE A 416 -14.90 -0.93 -16.66
CA ILE A 416 -15.12 -2.16 -15.90
C ILE A 416 -15.13 -3.35 -16.86
N THR A 417 -14.10 -4.20 -16.80
CA THR A 417 -14.00 -5.42 -17.62
C THR A 417 -14.39 -6.68 -16.85
N THR A 418 -14.45 -6.63 -15.51
CA THR A 418 -14.89 -7.73 -14.66
C THR A 418 -15.80 -7.23 -13.54
N ILE A 419 -16.86 -7.98 -13.25
CA ILE A 419 -17.71 -7.81 -12.09
C ILE A 419 -17.87 -9.14 -11.36
N ALA A 420 -17.95 -9.09 -10.03
CA ALA A 420 -18.35 -10.21 -9.20
C ALA A 420 -19.59 -9.82 -8.39
N SER A 421 -20.67 -10.59 -8.51
CA SER A 421 -21.93 -10.34 -7.78
C SER A 421 -22.83 -11.57 -7.84
N GLU A 422 -23.79 -11.65 -6.92
CA GLU A 422 -24.89 -12.62 -6.97
C GLU A 422 -26.08 -11.99 -7.70
N HIS A 423 -26.43 -12.54 -8.88
CA HIS A 423 -27.54 -12.03 -9.68
C HIS A 423 -28.26 -13.17 -10.43
N PRO A 424 -29.61 -13.21 -10.47
CA PRO A 424 -30.35 -14.32 -11.09
C PRO A 424 -30.02 -14.56 -12.57
N LYS A 425 -29.68 -13.49 -13.31
CA LYS A 425 -29.32 -13.56 -14.74
C LYS A 425 -27.83 -13.80 -15.00
N GLN A 426 -27.02 -13.97 -13.96
CA GLN A 426 -25.55 -13.99 -14.07
C GLN A 426 -25.04 -14.97 -15.13
N LYS A 427 -25.41 -16.24 -15.06
CA LYS A 427 -24.88 -17.29 -15.97
C LYS A 427 -25.21 -16.98 -17.44
N ASN A 428 -26.43 -16.51 -17.69
CA ASN A 428 -26.89 -16.13 -19.02
C ASN A 428 -26.12 -14.90 -19.53
N LEU A 429 -26.05 -13.84 -18.72
CA LEU A 429 -25.34 -12.61 -19.07
C LEU A 429 -23.85 -12.85 -19.27
N ASN A 430 -23.18 -13.67 -18.46
CA ASN A 430 -21.77 -14.00 -18.67
C ASN A 430 -21.51 -14.66 -20.04
N THR A 431 -22.44 -15.52 -20.48
CA THR A 431 -22.36 -16.19 -21.78
C THR A 431 -22.58 -15.22 -22.94
N ILE A 432 -23.63 -14.39 -22.85
CA ILE A 432 -23.96 -13.38 -23.85
C ILE A 432 -22.84 -12.36 -23.96
N TRP A 433 -22.44 -11.80 -22.82
CA TRP A 433 -21.41 -10.80 -22.73
C TRP A 433 -20.10 -11.31 -23.26
N ALA A 434 -19.70 -12.57 -23.01
CA ALA A 434 -18.46 -13.14 -23.55
C ALA A 434 -18.35 -13.09 -25.09
N GLY A 435 -19.47 -12.93 -25.80
CA GLY A 435 -19.52 -12.86 -27.25
C GLY A 435 -19.24 -11.48 -27.86
N LYS A 436 -19.04 -11.49 -29.18
CA LYS A 436 -18.72 -10.30 -29.99
C LYS A 436 -19.93 -9.38 -30.23
N LYS A 437 -21.14 -9.93 -30.23
CA LYS A 437 -22.36 -9.19 -30.59
C LYS A 437 -22.73 -8.18 -29.52
N MET A 438 -22.80 -8.62 -28.26
CA MET A 438 -23.18 -7.80 -27.13
C MET A 438 -22.12 -7.95 -26.02
N PRO A 439 -20.93 -7.33 -26.17
CA PRO A 439 -19.85 -7.49 -25.21
C PRO A 439 -20.18 -6.79 -23.90
N GLY A 440 -19.82 -7.41 -22.77
CA GLY A 440 -19.94 -6.81 -21.44
C GLY A 440 -18.78 -7.22 -20.53
N PRO A 441 -18.80 -6.90 -19.24
CA PRO A 441 -17.82 -7.38 -18.29
C PRO A 441 -17.85 -8.91 -18.14
N ARG A 442 -16.74 -9.52 -17.70
CA ARG A 442 -16.74 -10.89 -17.18
C ARG A 442 -17.56 -10.92 -15.90
N PHE A 443 -18.52 -11.83 -15.79
CA PHE A 443 -19.45 -11.88 -14.67
C PHE A 443 -19.20 -13.13 -13.81
N LEU A 444 -18.53 -12.92 -12.68
CA LEU A 444 -18.12 -13.95 -11.73
C LEU A 444 -19.13 -14.08 -10.58
N SER A 445 -19.31 -15.31 -10.08
CA SER A 445 -20.21 -15.60 -8.94
C SER A 445 -19.38 -15.48 -7.68
N LEU A 446 -19.92 -14.78 -6.68
CA LEU A 446 -19.29 -14.68 -5.38
C LEU A 446 -19.29 -16.06 -4.71
N GLU A 447 -20.33 -16.89 -4.86
CA GLU A 447 -20.32 -18.27 -4.32
C GLU A 447 -19.11 -19.09 -4.81
N LYS A 448 -18.79 -19.00 -6.10
CA LYS A 448 -17.65 -19.74 -6.70
C LYS A 448 -16.30 -19.12 -6.35
N TRP A 449 -16.21 -17.79 -6.34
CA TRP A 449 -14.94 -17.05 -6.26
C TRP A 449 -14.66 -16.46 -4.87
N GLN A 450 -15.60 -16.62 -3.92
CA GLN A 450 -15.52 -16.22 -2.51
C GLN A 450 -16.06 -17.35 -1.62
N LYS A 451 -15.28 -18.42 -1.43
CA LYS A 451 -15.61 -19.44 -0.43
C LYS A 451 -15.45 -18.88 0.98
N LYS A 452 -16.56 -18.53 1.63
CA LYS A 452 -16.74 -18.39 3.11
C LYS A 452 -15.67 -17.60 3.89
N GLN A 453 -15.03 -16.63 3.26
CA GLN A 453 -14.38 -15.50 3.94
C GLN A 453 -15.11 -14.24 3.51
N SER A 454 -15.42 -13.38 4.47
CA SER A 454 -16.32 -12.26 4.26
C SER A 454 -15.67 -11.27 3.31
N LEU A 455 -16.49 -10.60 2.51
CA LEU A 455 -16.12 -9.47 1.64
C LEU A 455 -15.54 -8.28 2.41
N ASN A 456 -15.44 -8.36 3.73
CA ASN A 456 -14.92 -7.28 4.52
C ASN A 456 -13.42 -7.17 4.27
N SER A 457 -12.97 -5.96 3.97
CA SER A 457 -11.57 -5.52 4.06
C SER A 457 -10.85 -5.92 5.36
N GLN A 458 -11.60 -6.40 6.36
CA GLN A 458 -11.13 -6.98 7.62
C GLN A 458 -10.45 -8.37 7.49
N ASP A 459 -10.80 -9.19 6.50
CA ASP A 459 -10.26 -10.57 6.37
C ASP A 459 -8.99 -10.64 5.48
N HIS A 460 -8.73 -9.59 4.67
CA HIS A 460 -7.57 -9.47 3.77
C HIS A 460 -6.96 -8.05 3.82
N PRO A 461 -6.27 -7.70 4.93
CA PRO A 461 -5.82 -6.33 5.22
C PRO A 461 -4.81 -5.75 4.21
N THR A 462 -4.14 -6.60 3.41
CA THR A 462 -3.17 -6.20 2.36
C THR A 462 -3.81 -5.60 1.09
N LEU A 463 -5.14 -5.62 0.95
CA LEU A 463 -5.84 -5.30 -0.30
C LEU A 463 -6.85 -4.17 -0.06
N SER A 464 -6.43 -2.91 -0.21
CA SER A 464 -7.39 -1.81 -0.26
C SER A 464 -8.08 -1.78 -1.63
N PHE A 465 -9.40 -1.89 -1.63
CA PHE A 465 -10.28 -1.67 -2.79
C PHE A 465 -11.66 -1.25 -2.27
N ILE A 466 -12.41 -0.51 -3.08
CA ILE A 466 -13.77 -0.06 -2.74
C ILE A 466 -14.73 -0.70 -3.74
N THR A 467 -15.83 -1.26 -3.26
CA THR A 467 -16.85 -1.87 -4.13
C THR A 467 -18.10 -1.00 -4.25
N SER A 468 -18.82 -1.15 -5.37
CA SER A 468 -20.06 -0.40 -5.58
C SER A 468 -21.15 -0.77 -4.56
N LYS A 469 -21.17 -2.02 -4.08
CA LYS A 469 -22.12 -2.46 -3.03
C LYS A 469 -21.84 -1.85 -1.66
N GLU A 470 -20.58 -1.67 -1.28
CA GLU A 470 -20.21 -1.00 -0.02
C GLU A 470 -20.56 0.49 -0.03
N THR A 471 -20.34 1.17 -1.16
CA THR A 471 -20.65 2.60 -1.29
C THR A 471 -22.14 2.88 -1.45
N GLY A 472 -22.95 1.87 -1.78
CA GLY A 472 -24.37 2.04 -2.14
C GLY A 472 -24.59 2.73 -3.49
N ILE A 473 -23.52 2.94 -4.27
CA ILE A 473 -23.56 3.60 -5.59
C ILE A 473 -23.55 2.53 -6.67
N GLN A 474 -24.38 2.68 -7.71
CA GLN A 474 -24.45 1.70 -8.80
C GLN A 474 -23.09 1.48 -9.49
N THR A 475 -22.85 0.23 -9.88
CA THR A 475 -21.65 -0.19 -10.65
C THR A 475 -21.44 0.74 -11.86
N GLY A 476 -20.19 1.14 -12.11
CA GLY A 476 -19.81 2.11 -13.15
C GLY A 476 -19.80 3.56 -12.69
N LYS A 477 -20.80 4.01 -11.91
CA LYS A 477 -20.78 5.35 -11.26
C LYS A 477 -19.83 5.37 -10.06
N ALA A 478 -19.80 4.27 -9.31
CA ALA A 478 -18.90 4.09 -8.17
C ALA A 478 -17.42 4.29 -8.55
N LEU A 479 -17.02 3.80 -9.73
CA LEU A 479 -15.64 3.89 -10.24
C LEU A 479 -15.19 5.35 -10.47
N SER A 480 -16.05 6.17 -11.11
CA SER A 480 -15.73 7.60 -11.31
C SER A 480 -15.60 8.34 -9.97
N ASN A 481 -16.40 7.95 -8.97
CA ASN A 481 -16.31 8.50 -7.63
C ASN A 481 -15.07 8.00 -6.90
N GLN A 482 -14.69 6.73 -7.07
CA GLN A 482 -13.49 6.15 -6.48
C GLN A 482 -12.24 6.91 -6.91
N ILE A 483 -12.07 7.20 -8.21
CA ILE A 483 -10.93 8.00 -8.71
C ILE A 483 -10.88 9.39 -8.05
N LYS A 484 -12.03 10.03 -7.85
CA LYS A 484 -12.12 11.34 -7.17
C LYS A 484 -11.81 11.24 -5.67
N ILE A 485 -12.33 10.20 -5.00
CA ILE A 485 -12.12 9.93 -3.57
C ILE A 485 -10.65 9.61 -3.30
N SER A 486 -10.00 8.79 -4.14
CA SER A 486 -8.58 8.47 -4.03
C SER A 486 -7.71 9.74 -3.99
N ARG A 487 -8.08 10.79 -4.74
CA ARG A 487 -7.40 12.10 -4.71
C ARG A 487 -7.62 12.86 -3.40
N ILE A 488 -8.85 12.85 -2.88
CA ILE A 488 -9.19 13.49 -1.60
C ILE A 488 -8.41 12.83 -0.46
N LEU A 489 -8.28 11.51 -0.50
CA LEU A 489 -7.52 10.70 0.46
C LEU A 489 -5.99 10.78 0.25
N GLY A 490 -5.52 11.59 -0.72
CA GLY A 490 -4.10 11.76 -0.99
C GLY A 490 -3.40 10.51 -1.54
N LEU A 491 -4.14 9.54 -2.10
CA LEU A 491 -3.56 8.37 -2.75
C LEU A 491 -2.81 8.81 -4.01
N THR A 492 -1.64 8.21 -4.21
CA THR A 492 -0.90 8.37 -5.47
C THR A 492 -1.73 7.79 -6.63
N PRO A 493 -1.64 8.35 -7.86
CA PRO A 493 -2.34 7.81 -9.03
C PRO A 493 -2.10 6.31 -9.26
N GLU A 494 -0.86 5.86 -9.05
CA GLU A 494 -0.48 4.43 -9.13
C GLU A 494 -1.30 3.55 -8.17
N LYS A 495 -1.38 3.94 -6.90
CA LYS A 495 -2.16 3.22 -5.89
C LYS A 495 -3.63 3.14 -6.28
N ALA A 496 -4.24 4.25 -6.71
CA ALA A 496 -5.63 4.26 -7.15
C ALA A 496 -5.89 3.24 -8.29
N LEU A 497 -4.97 3.13 -9.25
CA LEU A 497 -5.07 2.15 -10.34
C LEU A 497 -4.87 0.71 -9.86
N HIS A 498 -4.01 0.46 -8.86
CA HIS A 498 -3.87 -0.87 -8.25
C HIS A 498 -5.13 -1.33 -7.52
N GLU A 499 -5.82 -0.42 -6.80
CA GLU A 499 -7.07 -0.71 -6.10
C GLU A 499 -8.15 -1.23 -7.06
N MET A 500 -8.27 -0.57 -8.23
CA MET A 500 -9.27 -0.91 -9.24
C MET A 500 -8.88 -2.10 -10.13
N GLY A 501 -7.64 -2.60 -10.01
CA GLY A 501 -7.07 -3.67 -10.84
C GLY A 501 -6.66 -4.89 -10.03
N VAL A 502 -5.36 -5.01 -9.73
CA VAL A 502 -4.77 -6.18 -9.06
C VAL A 502 -5.35 -6.43 -7.67
N ASN A 503 -5.70 -5.38 -6.91
CA ASN A 503 -6.22 -5.58 -5.56
C ASN A 503 -7.63 -6.19 -5.59
N ALA A 504 -8.49 -5.64 -6.44
CA ALA A 504 -9.81 -6.18 -6.70
C ALA A 504 -9.76 -7.60 -7.29
N ALA A 505 -8.77 -7.92 -8.13
CA ALA A 505 -8.57 -9.28 -8.66
C ALA A 505 -8.23 -10.31 -7.57
N ALA A 506 -7.35 -9.93 -6.64
CA ALA A 506 -6.94 -10.76 -5.51
C ALA A 506 -8.11 -11.02 -4.55
N ALA A 507 -8.95 -10.00 -4.30
CA ALA A 507 -10.12 -10.10 -3.42
C ALA A 507 -11.16 -11.15 -3.86
N ILE A 508 -11.24 -11.40 -5.16
CA ILE A 508 -12.12 -12.44 -5.73
C ILE A 508 -11.32 -13.68 -6.17
N GLN A 509 -10.09 -13.86 -5.67
CA GLN A 509 -9.23 -15.02 -5.91
C GLN A 509 -8.98 -15.32 -7.40
N THR A 510 -9.00 -14.28 -8.25
CA THR A 510 -8.80 -14.40 -9.70
C THR A 510 -7.34 -14.22 -10.12
N ASP A 511 -6.44 -13.98 -9.17
CA ASP A 511 -5.00 -13.95 -9.43
C ASP A 511 -4.44 -15.33 -9.85
N PRO A 512 -3.51 -15.38 -10.82
CA PRO A 512 -2.88 -14.26 -11.52
C PRO A 512 -3.59 -13.87 -12.84
N TYR A 513 -4.86 -14.24 -13.04
CA TYR A 513 -5.52 -14.17 -14.35
C TYR A 513 -6.12 -12.80 -14.69
N LEU A 514 -6.47 -11.96 -13.72
CA LEU A 514 -7.15 -10.67 -13.93
C LEU A 514 -6.39 -9.50 -13.28
N GLY A 515 -6.79 -8.27 -13.62
CA GLY A 515 -6.31 -7.02 -12.99
C GLY A 515 -4.89 -6.59 -13.38
N ARG A 516 -4.24 -7.28 -14.32
CA ARG A 516 -2.84 -7.09 -14.70
C ARG A 516 -2.60 -7.30 -16.19
N ILE A 517 -1.53 -6.71 -16.72
CA ILE A 517 -1.00 -6.96 -18.07
C ILE A 517 0.25 -7.83 -17.93
N ALA A 518 0.06 -9.15 -18.01
CA ALA A 518 1.14 -10.13 -17.86
C ALA A 518 0.86 -11.42 -18.65
N ASP A 519 1.90 -12.19 -18.92
CA ASP A 519 1.80 -13.48 -19.60
C ASP A 519 0.81 -14.41 -18.90
N GLY A 520 -0.13 -14.97 -19.67
CA GLY A 520 -1.19 -15.86 -19.18
C GLY A 520 -2.42 -15.15 -18.62
N ALA A 521 -2.37 -13.83 -18.38
CA ALA A 521 -3.53 -13.06 -17.92
C ALA A 521 -4.58 -12.87 -19.03
N ALA A 522 -5.81 -12.54 -18.64
CA ALA A 522 -6.86 -12.15 -19.57
C ALA A 522 -6.43 -10.91 -20.36
N ALA A 523 -6.72 -10.92 -21.66
CA ALA A 523 -6.59 -9.74 -22.49
C ALA A 523 -7.82 -8.83 -22.26
N ASP A 524 -7.86 -8.23 -21.07
CA ASP A 524 -8.85 -7.27 -20.60
C ASP A 524 -8.11 -5.93 -20.34
N LEU A 525 -8.08 -5.06 -21.35
CA LEU A 525 -7.20 -3.89 -21.46
C LEU A 525 -7.99 -2.62 -21.76
N LEU A 526 -7.57 -1.49 -21.22
CA LEU A 526 -8.10 -0.16 -21.54
C LEU A 526 -7.04 0.65 -22.28
N PHE A 527 -7.47 1.35 -23.33
CA PHE A 527 -6.65 2.34 -24.03
C PHE A 527 -7.10 3.73 -23.61
N ILE A 528 -6.18 4.47 -23.02
CA ILE A 528 -6.44 5.72 -22.33
C ILE A 528 -5.77 6.89 -23.06
N GLU A 529 -6.54 7.93 -23.33
CA GLU A 529 -6.05 9.22 -23.79
C GLU A 529 -5.55 10.06 -22.60
N GLY A 530 -4.25 10.30 -22.53
CA GLY A 530 -3.62 11.00 -21.41
C GLY A 530 -2.73 10.11 -20.56
N ASN A 531 -2.28 10.63 -19.41
CA ASN A 531 -1.29 10.03 -18.53
C ASN A 531 -1.90 9.77 -17.13
N PRO A 532 -2.52 8.60 -16.91
CA PRO A 532 -3.17 8.28 -15.65
C PRO A 532 -2.23 8.16 -14.44
N LEU A 533 -0.90 8.09 -14.63
CA LEU A 533 0.07 8.15 -13.52
C LEU A 533 0.46 9.57 -13.11
N VAL A 534 0.13 10.57 -13.93
CA VAL A 534 0.30 12.00 -13.62
C VAL A 534 -1.03 12.61 -13.18
N ASN A 535 -2.10 12.32 -13.91
CA ASN A 535 -3.45 12.73 -13.59
C ASN A 535 -4.38 11.51 -13.59
N THR A 536 -4.76 11.00 -12.42
CA THR A 536 -5.59 9.79 -12.29
C THR A 536 -6.93 9.90 -13.04
N GLU A 537 -7.46 11.11 -13.22
CA GLU A 537 -8.72 11.33 -13.97
C GLU A 537 -8.60 10.94 -15.45
N ASP A 538 -7.39 10.98 -16.01
CA ASP A 538 -7.15 10.54 -17.39
C ASP A 538 -7.54 9.06 -17.56
N ALA A 539 -7.54 8.25 -16.49
CA ALA A 539 -7.98 6.85 -16.54
C ALA A 539 -9.45 6.67 -16.98
N MET A 540 -10.25 7.74 -16.95
CA MET A 540 -11.63 7.76 -17.47
C MET A 540 -11.72 8.16 -18.95
N ASN A 541 -10.63 8.66 -19.56
CA ASN A 541 -10.56 9.03 -20.98
C ASN A 541 -10.30 7.78 -21.84
N ILE A 542 -11.21 6.81 -21.75
CA ILE A 542 -11.09 5.53 -22.45
C ILE A 542 -11.42 5.76 -23.93
N PHE A 543 -10.50 5.38 -24.82
CA PHE A 543 -10.66 5.44 -26.27
C PHE A 543 -11.15 4.11 -26.86
N ALA A 544 -10.60 3.01 -26.34
CA ALA A 544 -10.92 1.66 -26.77
C ALA A 544 -10.69 0.67 -25.63
N ILE A 545 -11.23 -0.54 -25.80
CA ILE A 545 -11.18 -1.60 -24.80
C ILE A 545 -10.86 -2.90 -25.52
N VAL A 546 -9.92 -3.68 -24.99
CA VAL A 546 -9.88 -5.11 -25.27
C VAL A 546 -10.62 -5.82 -24.16
N ARG A 547 -11.59 -6.66 -24.52
CA ARG A 547 -12.22 -7.54 -23.55
C ARG A 547 -12.36 -8.95 -24.11
N ASN A 548 -11.97 -9.95 -23.32
CA ASN A 548 -11.87 -11.34 -23.75
C ASN A 548 -11.04 -11.47 -25.04
N GLY A 549 -9.95 -10.69 -25.15
CA GLY A 549 -9.07 -10.62 -26.33
C GLY A 549 -9.74 -10.15 -27.62
N ARG A 550 -10.82 -9.37 -27.54
CA ARG A 550 -11.44 -8.72 -28.69
C ARG A 550 -11.39 -7.21 -28.51
N PHE A 551 -10.99 -6.51 -29.55
CA PHE A 551 -10.91 -5.05 -29.56
C PHE A 551 -12.28 -4.44 -29.84
N TYR A 552 -12.64 -3.41 -29.07
CA TYR A 552 -13.86 -2.63 -29.20
C TYR A 552 -13.54 -1.13 -29.06
N SER A 553 -13.93 -0.32 -30.04
CA SER A 553 -13.92 1.14 -29.87
C SER A 553 -15.10 1.58 -29.01
N ILE A 554 -14.96 2.72 -28.33
CA ILE A 554 -16.08 3.31 -27.57
C ILE A 554 -17.28 3.60 -28.48
N SER A 555 -17.07 4.12 -29.69
CA SER A 555 -18.14 4.33 -30.68
C SER A 555 -18.93 3.06 -30.99
N GLY A 556 -18.24 1.93 -31.18
CA GLY A 556 -18.89 0.64 -31.41
C GLY A 556 -19.63 0.12 -30.18
N LEU A 557 -19.18 0.42 -28.96
CA LEU A 557 -19.90 0.06 -27.74
C LEU A 557 -21.17 0.90 -27.56
N ILE A 558 -21.13 2.19 -27.90
CA ILE A 558 -22.31 3.08 -27.91
C ILE A 558 -23.39 2.52 -28.83
N GLU A 559 -23.05 2.20 -30.08
CA GLU A 559 -24.01 1.63 -31.05
C GLU A 559 -24.69 0.38 -30.49
N ARG A 560 -23.91 -0.54 -29.89
CA ARG A 560 -24.44 -1.78 -29.31
C ARG A 560 -25.32 -1.56 -28.09
N SER A 561 -25.07 -0.51 -27.31
CA SER A 561 -25.86 -0.19 -26.11
C SER A 561 -27.26 0.38 -26.39
N ASN A 562 -27.50 0.81 -27.65
CA ASN A 562 -28.76 1.43 -28.10
C ASN A 562 -29.71 0.44 -28.80
N PHE A 563 -29.27 -0.79 -29.06
CA PHE A 563 -30.11 -1.92 -29.45
C PHE A 563 -30.61 -2.64 -28.21
#